data_AF-A0A1I1HF62-F1
#
_entry.id   AF-A0A1I1HF62-F1
#
_cell.length_a   1.000
_cell.length_b   1.000
_cell.length_c   1.000
_cell.angle_alpha   90.00
_cell.angle_beta   90.00
_cell.angle_gamma   90.00
#
_symmetry.space_group_name_H-M   'P 1'
#
loop_
_entity.id
_entity.type
_entity.pdbx_description
1 polymer ?
#
loop_
_entity_poly.entity_id
_entity_poly.type
_entity_poly.pdbx_seq_one_letter_code
_entity_poly.pdbx_strand_id
1 'polypeptide(L)' 'MFSKPKTYKAGHDGYVSEITLFLDKFLEEHPEVIDEQSRGWHIFWDRDVDLDEQKRAGKDSVPTKSYYYS' A
#
# COMPACT_ATOMS: atom_id res chain seq x y z
N MET A 1 5.03 -19.98 16.34
CA MET A 1 5.90 -18.90 15.85
C MET A 1 6.51 -19.35 14.53
N PHE A 2 5.97 -18.87 13.40
CA PHE A 2 6.46 -19.25 12.08
C PHE A 2 7.55 -18.27 11.66
N SER A 3 8.82 -18.61 11.91
CA SER A 3 9.94 -17.93 11.24
C SER A 3 9.97 -18.42 9.80
N LYS A 4 9.72 -17.52 8.84
CA LYS A 4 9.78 -17.86 7.41
C LYS A 4 11.25 -18.00 7.01
N PRO A 5 11.68 -19.10 6.37
CA PRO A 5 13.02 -19.17 5.82
C PRO A 5 13.14 -18.16 4.68
N LYS A 6 14.05 -17.18 4.81
CA LYS A 6 14.42 -16.25 3.73
C LYS A 6 15.26 -16.98 2.70
N THR A 7 14.59 -17.64 1.74
CA THR A 7 15.25 -18.20 0.56
C THR A 7 15.35 -17.11 -0.51
N TYR A 8 16.45 -16.36 -0.49
CA TYR A 8 16.81 -15.50 -1.62
C TYR A 8 17.14 -16.39 -2.82
N LYS A 9 16.51 -16.14 -3.98
CA LYS A 9 16.78 -16.92 -5.19
C LYS A 9 18.21 -16.67 -5.66
N ALA A 10 18.94 -17.75 -5.95
CA ALA A 10 20.29 -17.70 -6.50
C ALA A 10 20.29 -16.92 -7.83
N GLY A 11 21.04 -15.82 -7.87
CA GLY A 11 21.07 -14.83 -8.96
C GLY A 11 21.52 -13.44 -8.51
N HIS A 12 21.39 -13.15 -7.21
CA HIS A 12 22.05 -12.03 -6.54
C HIS A 12 22.88 -12.59 -5.38
N ASP A 13 24.14 -12.16 -5.28
CA ASP A 13 25.11 -12.56 -4.25
C ASP A 13 24.66 -12.13 -2.85
N GLY A 14 23.66 -12.80 -2.26
CA GLY A 14 23.27 -12.65 -0.85
C GLY A 14 23.01 -11.21 -0.36
N TYR A 15 22.93 -10.24 -1.27
CA TYR A 15 22.94 -8.83 -0.93
C TYR A 15 21.57 -8.48 -0.39
N VAL A 16 21.56 -7.98 0.83
CA VAL A 16 20.38 -7.42 1.49
C VAL A 16 20.62 -5.92 1.59
N SER A 17 19.70 -5.12 1.06
CA SER A 17 19.81 -3.67 1.13
C SER A 17 19.72 -3.20 2.58
N GLU A 18 20.37 -2.08 2.90
CA GLU A 18 20.27 -1.45 4.23
C GLU A 18 18.82 -1.14 4.61
N ILE A 19 18.01 -0.75 3.62
CA ILE A 19 16.58 -0.49 3.77
C ILE A 19 15.84 -1.77 4.18
N THR A 20 16.16 -2.92 3.55
CA THR A 20 15.55 -4.20 3.90
C THR A 20 15.90 -4.59 5.33
N LEU A 21 17.18 -4.46 5.73
CA LEU A 21 17.61 -4.75 7.10
C LEU A 21 16.91 -3.85 8.12
N PHE A 22 16.77 -2.56 7.80
CA PHE A 22 16.05 -1.60 8.63
C PHE A 22 14.58 -2.00 8.80
N LEU A 23 13.87 -2.27 7.69
CA LEU A 23 12.46 -2.64 7.73
C LEU A 23 12.23 -3.95 8.47
N ASP A 24 13.11 -4.94 8.28
CA ASP A 24 13.06 -6.20 9.00
C ASP A 24 13.13 -5.97 10.52
N LYS A 25 14.15 -5.23 10.97
CA LYS A 25 14.34 -4.92 12.39
C LYS A 25 13.17 -4.11 12.96
N PHE A 26 12.70 -3.12 12.21
CA PHE A 26 11.58 -2.28 12.63
C PHE A 26 10.30 -3.11 12.83
N LEU A 27 9.99 -4.04 11.93
CA LEU A 27 8.81 -4.91 12.05
C LEU A 27 8.94 -5.93 13.18
N GLU A 28 10.16 -6.34 13.54
CA GLU A 28 10.41 -7.18 14.72
C GLU A 28 10.18 -6.39 16.03
N GLU A 29 10.60 -5.13 16.08
CA GLU A 29 10.46 -4.26 17.25
C GLU A 29 9.03 -3.69 17.40
N HIS A 30 8.27 -3.59 16.29
CA HIS A 30 6.94 -2.96 16.23
C HIS A 30 5.88 -3.88 15.58
N PRO A 31 5.49 -4.99 16.23
CA PRO A 31 4.49 -5.91 15.66
C PRO A 31 3.11 -5.26 15.47
N GLU A 32 2.76 -4.21 16.22
CA GLU A 32 1.52 -3.44 16.10
C GLU A 32 1.34 -2.80 14.71
N VAL A 33 2.44 -2.49 14.03
CA VAL A 33 2.44 -1.86 12.70
C VAL A 33 1.83 -2.79 11.65
N ILE A 34 1.92 -4.11 11.84
CA ILE A 34 1.31 -5.07 10.91
C ILE A 34 -0.22 -4.93 10.96
N ASP A 35 -0.79 -4.83 12.17
CA ASP A 35 -2.22 -4.66 12.33
C ASP A 35 -2.67 -3.26 11.86
N GLU A 36 -1.85 -2.22 12.09
CA GLU A 36 -2.10 -0.87 11.58
C GLU A 36 -2.07 -0.81 10.06
N GLN A 37 -1.11 -1.48 9.42
CA GLN A 37 -1.01 -1.59 7.97
C GLN A 37 -2.28 -2.25 7.40
N SER A 38 -2.72 -3.36 8.00
CA SER A 38 -3.95 -4.03 7.59
C SER A 38 -5.16 -3.09 7.72
N ARG A 39 -5.32 -2.43 8.89
CA ARG A 39 -6.41 -1.45 9.10
C ARG A 39 -6.35 -0.31 8.08
N GLY A 40 -5.16 0.21 7.80
CA GLY A 40 -4.94 1.28 6.84
C GLY A 40 -5.37 0.90 5.41
N TRP A 41 -5.12 -0.34 4.99
CA TRP A 41 -5.62 -0.84 3.71
C TRP A 41 -7.16 -0.86 3.67
N HIS A 42 -7.80 -1.36 4.72
CA HIS A 42 -9.27 -1.43 4.78
C HIS A 42 -9.93 -0.05 4.74
N ILE A 43 -9.29 1.02 5.25
CA ILE A 43 -9.84 2.39 5.17
C ILE A 43 -10.15 2.80 3.73
N PHE A 44 -9.30 2.43 2.77
CA PHE A 44 -9.52 2.79 1.38
C PHE A 44 -10.34 1.74 0.63
N TRP A 45 -10.06 0.45 0.88
CA TRP A 45 -10.64 -0.66 0.13
C TRP A 45 -12.06 -1.03 0.55
N ASP A 46 -12.37 -0.92 1.85
CA ASP A 46 -13.68 -1.30 2.40
C ASP A 46 -14.56 -0.07 2.67
N ARG A 47 -14.19 1.09 2.12
CA ARG A 47 -14.96 2.31 2.30
C ARG A 47 -16.32 2.18 1.62
N ASP A 48 -17.38 2.33 2.40
CA ASP A 48 -18.73 2.46 1.86
C ASP A 48 -18.81 3.71 0.98
N VAL A 49 -19.22 3.51 -0.27
CA VAL A 49 -19.41 4.58 -1.25
C VAL A 49 -20.90 4.83 -1.42
N ASP A 50 -21.34 6.07 -1.16
CA ASP A 50 -22.67 6.52 -1.56
C ASP A 50 -22.71 6.69 -3.08
N LEU A 51 -23.37 5.74 -3.75
CA LEU A 51 -23.49 5.70 -5.21
C LEU A 51 -24.34 6.86 -5.77
N ASP A 52 -25.30 7.37 -4.99
CA ASP A 52 -26.14 8.50 -5.40
C ASP A 52 -25.36 9.81 -5.31
N GLU A 53 -24.50 9.95 -4.30
CA GLU A 53 -23.52 11.05 -4.24
C GLU A 53 -22.52 10.98 -5.39
N GLN A 54 -21.95 9.79 -5.67
CA GLN A 54 -21.03 9.60 -6.78
C GLN A 54 -21.66 9.95 -8.13
N LYS A 55 -22.93 9.56 -8.34
CA LYS A 55 -23.69 9.89 -9.55
C LYS A 55 -23.97 11.39 -9.68
N ARG A 56 -24.23 12.09 -8.57
CA ARG A 56 -24.40 13.55 -8.56
C ARG A 56 -23.08 14.26 -8.90
N ALA A 57 -21.98 13.87 -8.27
CA ALA A 57 -20.65 14.39 -8.58
C ALA A 57 -20.26 14.20 -10.06
N GLY A 58 -20.64 13.06 -10.66
CA GLY A 58 -20.44 12.81 -12.09
C GLY A 58 -21.28 13.71 -13.00
N LYS A 59 -22.47 14.17 -12.58
CA LYS A 59 -23.30 15.11 -13.36
C LYS A 59 -22.76 16.53 -13.30
N ASP A 60 -22.17 16.91 -12.17
CA ASP A 60 -21.61 18.25 -11.95
C ASP A 60 -20.16 18.37 -12.46
N SER A 61 -19.59 17.27 -12.95
CA SER A 61 -18.23 17.21 -13.52
C SER A 61 -18.14 17.91 -14.87
N VAL A 62 -17.08 18.71 -15.05
CA VAL A 62 -16.73 19.32 -16.34
C VAL A 62 -15.65 18.47 -17.03
N PRO A 63 -15.72 18.24 -18.36
CA PRO A 63 -14.68 17.52 -19.07
C PRO A 63 -13.31 18.18 -18.92
N THR A 64 -12.32 17.43 -18.45
CA THR A 64 -10.94 17.91 -18.33
C THR A 64 -10.18 17.58 -19.61
N LYS A 65 -9.42 18.54 -20.15
CA LYS A 65 -8.53 18.29 -21.31
C LYS A 65 -7.51 17.21 -20.97
N SER A 66 -7.17 16.34 -21.93
CA SER A 66 -6.17 15.28 -21.72
C SER A 66 -4.78 15.83 -21.36
N TYR A 67 -4.46 17.05 -21.83
CA TYR A 67 -3.26 17.79 -21.48
C TYR A 67 -3.62 19.24 -21.16
N TYR A 68 -3.14 19.74 -20.02
CA TYR A 68 -3.40 21.10 -19.54
C TYR A 68 -2.49 22.15 -20.22
N TYR A 69 -1.43 21.67 -20.86
CA TYR A 69 -0.42 22.47 -21.56
C TYR A 69 -0.45 22.11 -23.04
N SER A 70 -1.43 22.63 -23.77
CA SER A 70 -1.54 22.53 -25.23
C SER A 70 -2.02 23.85 -25.79
#